data_AF-A0A1I4E029-F1
#
_entry.id   AF-A0A1I4E029-F1
#
_cell.length_a   1.000
_cell.length_b   1.000
_cell.length_c   1.000
_cell.angle_alpha   90.00
_cell.angle_beta   90.00
_cell.angle_gamma   90.00
#
_symmetry.space_group_name_H-M   'P 1'
#
loop_
_entity.id
_entity.type
_entity.pdbx_description
1 polymer ?
#
loop_
_entity_poly.entity_id
_entity_poly.type
_entity_poly.pdbx_seq_one_letter_code
_entity_poly.pdbx_strand_id
1 'polypeptide(L)'
;MVDIISILLMVTAAIVYFLMKTVFNWLPYASGFIGAIFLSWSFPALRNIVPGEGRLSFIMLILLIEILIGVLVNIPQTSGPVILLTSMIFVELAMVVASSGIKCASWQKALAVTIIYLISVSAILSANHSYNATKGAVKRNIFASGIVSVMYAATVGINLFIILGEIWAKYVKVAASEEVYKIYDKVGLIVIAIAMAGTAILSFVHDRKKNGDAIVIEVSEEEIEAIKVANNIKEDVEHEV
;
A
#
# COMPACT_ATOMS: atom_id res chain seq x y z
N MET A 1 6.99 -5.30 44.05
CA MET A 1 6.53 -6.46 43.24
C MET A 1 5.74 -6.01 42.02
N VAL A 2 4.78 -5.09 42.19
CA VAL A 2 4.07 -4.41 41.08
C VAL A 2 5.04 -3.74 40.11
N ASP A 3 6.09 -3.07 40.59
CA ASP A 3 7.06 -2.38 39.72
C ASP A 3 7.89 -3.34 38.85
N ILE A 4 8.27 -4.50 39.38
CA ILE A 4 9.01 -5.53 38.63
C ILE A 4 8.12 -6.11 37.52
N ILE A 5 6.85 -6.35 37.80
CA ILE A 5 5.87 -6.85 36.81
C ILE A 5 5.64 -5.79 35.72
N SER A 6 5.49 -4.50 36.09
CA SER A 6 5.34 -3.40 35.15
C SER A 6 6.57 -3.20 34.26
N ILE A 7 7.78 -3.33 34.81
CA ILE A 7 9.03 -3.27 34.04
C ILE A 7 9.12 -4.46 33.08
N LEU A 8 8.81 -5.67 33.55
CA LEU A 8 8.82 -6.88 32.70
C LEU A 8 7.80 -6.75 31.55
N LEU A 9 6.62 -6.21 31.82
CA LEU A 9 5.59 -5.92 30.82
C LEU A 9 6.06 -4.88 29.80
N MET A 10 6.66 -3.78 30.25
CA MET A 10 7.23 -2.76 29.35
C MET A 10 8.33 -3.32 28.46
N VAL A 11 9.27 -4.08 29.03
CA VAL A 11 10.36 -4.71 28.27
C VAL A 11 9.80 -5.71 27.26
N THR A 12 8.84 -6.53 27.67
CA THR A 12 8.17 -7.48 26.77
C THR A 12 7.44 -6.75 25.64
N ALA A 13 6.68 -5.70 25.95
CA ALA A 13 5.98 -4.90 24.96
C ALA A 13 6.96 -4.19 24.00
N ALA A 14 8.10 -3.70 24.49
CA ALA A 14 9.13 -3.07 23.68
C ALA A 14 9.81 -4.07 22.73
N ILE A 15 10.13 -5.29 23.21
CA ILE A 15 10.67 -6.36 22.37
C ILE A 15 9.66 -6.77 21.30
N VAL A 16 8.40 -6.99 21.68
CA VAL A 16 7.32 -7.31 20.73
C VAL A 16 7.17 -6.18 19.70
N TYR A 17 7.13 -4.92 20.13
CA TYR A 17 7.06 -3.78 19.23
C TYR A 17 8.24 -3.73 18.25
N PHE A 18 9.47 -3.94 18.73
CA PHE A 18 10.67 -3.94 17.89
C PHE A 18 10.66 -5.06 16.84
N LEU A 19 10.29 -6.29 17.26
CA LEU A 19 10.16 -7.43 16.36
C LEU A 19 9.07 -7.20 15.32
N MET A 20 7.89 -6.73 15.74
CA MET A 20 6.77 -6.42 14.86
C MET A 20 7.12 -5.32 13.86
N LYS A 21 7.80 -4.25 14.31
CA LYS A 21 8.28 -3.19 13.42
C LYS A 21 9.27 -3.71 12.39
N THR A 22 10.20 -4.58 12.80
CA THR A 22 11.16 -5.20 11.89
C THR A 22 10.46 -6.06 10.84
N VAL A 23 9.53 -6.92 11.27
CA VAL A 23 8.71 -7.74 10.36
C VAL A 23 7.94 -6.86 9.39
N PHE A 24 7.26 -5.82 9.87
CA PHE A 24 6.46 -4.91 9.04
C PHE A 24 7.29 -4.11 8.02
N ASN A 25 8.55 -3.82 8.32
CA ASN A 25 9.46 -3.16 7.38
C ASN A 25 9.97 -4.10 6.28
N TRP A 26 10.06 -5.41 6.56
CA TRP A 26 10.48 -6.43 5.60
C TRP A 26 9.33 -6.98 4.75
N LEU A 27 8.11 -6.80 5.24
CA LEU A 27 6.86 -7.28 4.66
C LEU A 27 6.66 -6.91 3.17
N PRO A 28 7.05 -5.71 2.68
CA PRO A 28 7.00 -5.40 1.25
C PRO A 28 7.80 -6.37 0.37
N TYR A 29 8.96 -6.84 0.86
CA TYR A 29 9.94 -7.66 0.14
C TYR A 29 9.70 -9.18 0.23
N ALA A 30 8.68 -9.59 0.98
CA ALA A 30 8.31 -11.00 1.14
C ALA A 30 6.83 -11.24 0.79
N SER A 31 6.13 -10.22 0.31
CA SER A 31 4.69 -10.26 0.05
C SER A 31 4.32 -11.24 -1.06
N GLY A 32 5.12 -11.29 -2.14
CA GLY A 32 4.94 -12.21 -3.26
C GLY A 32 5.25 -13.66 -2.88
N PHE A 33 6.30 -13.90 -2.12
CA PHE A 33 6.71 -15.20 -1.63
C PHE A 33 5.70 -15.77 -0.66
N ILE A 34 5.32 -14.99 0.37
CA ILE A 34 4.33 -15.40 1.34
C ILE A 34 2.98 -15.59 0.65
N GLY A 35 2.56 -14.66 -0.20
CA GLY A 35 1.30 -14.75 -0.92
C GLY A 35 1.22 -15.96 -1.84
N ALA A 36 2.30 -16.30 -2.53
CA ALA A 36 2.32 -17.47 -3.38
C ALA A 36 2.36 -18.80 -2.60
N ILE A 37 3.03 -18.84 -1.44
CA ILE A 37 2.91 -19.98 -0.51
C ILE A 37 1.44 -20.15 -0.10
N PHE A 38 0.79 -19.07 0.32
CA PHE A 38 -0.61 -19.10 0.72
C PHE A 38 -1.53 -19.57 -0.40
N LEU A 39 -1.44 -18.95 -1.58
CA LEU A 39 -2.23 -19.33 -2.74
C LEU A 39 -2.03 -20.80 -3.10
N SER A 40 -0.78 -21.29 -3.10
CA SER A 40 -0.47 -22.68 -3.43
C SER A 40 -0.95 -23.70 -2.38
N TRP A 41 -1.19 -23.26 -1.14
CA TRP A 41 -1.77 -24.08 -0.07
C TRP A 41 -3.30 -24.05 -0.10
N SER A 42 -3.90 -22.87 -0.23
CA SER A 42 -5.36 -22.67 -0.26
C SER A 42 -5.99 -23.22 -1.55
N PHE A 43 -5.27 -23.16 -2.68
CA PHE A 43 -5.75 -23.63 -3.97
C PHE A 43 -4.70 -24.54 -4.60
N PRO A 44 -4.70 -25.85 -4.28
CA PRO A 44 -3.74 -26.81 -4.84
C PRO A 44 -3.76 -26.86 -6.38
N ALA A 45 -4.90 -26.52 -7.00
CA ALA A 45 -5.05 -26.40 -8.44
C ALA A 45 -4.19 -25.27 -9.05
N LEU A 46 -3.79 -24.26 -8.27
CA LEU A 46 -2.88 -23.20 -8.72
C LEU A 46 -1.49 -23.75 -9.10
N ARG A 47 -1.13 -24.95 -8.65
CA ARG A 47 0.08 -25.66 -9.07
C ARG A 47 0.06 -26.01 -10.57
N ASN A 48 -1.11 -25.95 -11.21
CA ASN A 48 -1.34 -26.27 -12.62
C ASN A 48 -1.76 -25.06 -13.47
N ILE A 49 -1.61 -23.82 -12.97
CA ILE A 49 -2.03 -22.60 -13.72
C ILE A 49 -1.38 -22.53 -15.11
N VAL A 50 -0.13 -22.98 -15.22
CA VAL A 50 0.54 -23.15 -16.50
C VAL A 50 0.53 -24.64 -16.81
N PRO A 51 -0.36 -25.11 -17.71
CA PRO A 51 -0.47 -26.51 -18.04
C PRO A 51 0.88 -27.04 -18.55
N GLY A 52 1.42 -28.08 -17.92
CA GLY A 52 2.68 -28.71 -18.31
C GLY A 52 3.94 -28.19 -17.61
N GLU A 53 3.85 -27.15 -16.79
CA GLU A 53 5.01 -26.59 -16.07
C GLU A 53 5.21 -27.22 -14.69
N GLY A 54 6.48 -27.38 -14.29
CA GLY A 54 6.85 -27.96 -13.01
C GLY A 54 6.71 -27.00 -11.82
N ARG A 55 6.78 -27.54 -10.59
CA ARG A 55 6.83 -26.75 -9.34
C ARG A 55 7.94 -25.68 -9.36
N LEU A 56 9.03 -25.96 -10.06
CA LEU A 56 10.18 -25.08 -10.23
C LEU A 56 9.80 -23.80 -10.99
N SER A 57 8.98 -23.89 -12.04
CA SER A 57 8.54 -22.75 -12.83
C SER A 57 7.67 -21.79 -12.01
N PHE A 58 6.81 -22.34 -11.14
CA PHE A 58 6.03 -21.54 -10.18
C PHE A 58 6.93 -20.82 -9.17
N ILE A 59 7.93 -21.50 -8.61
CA ILE A 59 8.91 -20.88 -7.69
C ILE A 59 9.73 -19.79 -8.41
N MET A 60 10.15 -20.02 -9.65
CA MET A 60 10.88 -19.04 -10.45
C MET A 60 10.03 -17.80 -10.75
N LEU A 61 8.74 -17.96 -11.01
CA LEU A 61 7.81 -16.84 -11.18
C LEU A 61 7.72 -15.98 -9.92
N ILE A 62 7.62 -16.62 -8.75
CA ILE A 62 7.58 -15.92 -7.45
C ILE A 62 8.87 -15.14 -7.22
N LEU A 63 10.02 -15.78 -7.44
CA LEU A 63 11.32 -15.12 -7.31
C LEU A 63 11.45 -13.93 -8.25
N LEU A 64 10.97 -14.06 -9.49
CA LEU A 64 10.97 -12.98 -10.47
C LEU A 64 10.08 -11.80 -10.02
N ILE A 65 8.89 -12.09 -9.46
CA ILE A 65 8.01 -11.07 -8.89
C ILE A 65 8.69 -10.37 -7.71
N GLU A 66 9.35 -11.10 -6.82
CA GLU A 66 10.05 -10.51 -5.67
C GLU A 66 11.26 -9.69 -6.07
N ILE A 67 12.02 -10.13 -7.08
CA ILE A 67 13.10 -9.33 -7.67
C ILE A 67 12.52 -8.03 -8.25
N LEU A 68 11.39 -8.12 -8.97
CA LEU A 68 10.72 -6.95 -9.55
C LEU A 68 10.25 -5.99 -8.46
N ILE A 69 9.63 -6.49 -7.39
CA ILE A 69 9.25 -5.69 -6.22
C ILE A 69 10.49 -5.02 -5.62
N GLY A 70 11.57 -5.78 -5.39
CA GLY A 70 12.84 -5.26 -4.87
C GLY A 70 13.40 -4.13 -5.73
N VAL A 71 13.40 -4.28 -7.06
CA VAL A 71 13.82 -3.22 -7.99
C VAL A 71 12.92 -2.00 -7.87
N LEU A 72 11.60 -2.19 -7.90
CA LEU A 72 10.61 -1.12 -7.85
C LEU A 72 10.61 -0.34 -6.52
N VAL A 73 10.93 -1.00 -5.40
CA VAL A 73 11.10 -0.38 -4.08
C VAL A 73 12.39 0.45 -4.00
N ASN A 74 13.38 0.15 -4.83
CA ASN A 74 14.62 0.91 -4.91
C ASN A 74 14.57 2.10 -5.87
N ILE A 75 13.54 2.19 -6.72
CA ILE A 75 13.31 3.36 -7.57
C ILE A 75 12.56 4.44 -6.77
N PRO A 76 13.15 5.64 -6.52
CA PRO A 76 12.53 6.66 -5.67
C PRO A 76 11.15 7.12 -6.15
N GLN A 77 10.90 7.09 -7.46
CA GLN A 77 9.63 7.50 -8.05
C GLN A 77 8.49 6.53 -7.73
N THR A 78 8.77 5.23 -7.58
CA THR A 78 7.74 4.18 -7.38
C THR A 78 7.75 3.55 -6.00
N SER A 79 8.80 3.77 -5.20
CA SER A 79 9.05 3.01 -3.98
C SER A 79 7.91 3.04 -2.98
N GLY A 80 7.39 4.23 -2.65
CA GLY A 80 6.31 4.37 -1.67
C GLY A 80 5.01 3.66 -2.09
N PRO A 81 4.48 3.93 -3.30
CA PRO A 81 3.33 3.23 -3.86
C PRO A 81 3.49 1.71 -3.92
N VAL A 82 4.67 1.21 -4.27
CA VAL A 82 4.97 -0.23 -4.33
C VAL A 82 4.94 -0.84 -2.93
N ILE A 83 5.61 -0.21 -1.95
CA ILE A 83 5.60 -0.64 -0.54
C ILE A 83 4.17 -0.73 -0.02
N LEU A 84 3.35 0.29 -0.33
CA LEU A 84 1.97 0.38 0.13
C LEU A 84 1.11 -0.72 -0.51
N LEU A 85 1.21 -0.92 -1.82
CA LEU A 85 0.47 -1.97 -2.54
C LEU A 85 0.85 -3.38 -2.03
N THR A 86 2.15 -3.69 -1.98
CA THR A 86 2.66 -5.01 -1.55
C THR A 86 2.31 -5.32 -0.10
N SER A 87 2.37 -4.30 0.78
CA SER A 87 1.91 -4.43 2.16
C SER A 87 0.42 -4.72 2.24
N MET A 88 -0.42 -4.08 1.42
CA MET A 88 -1.85 -4.33 1.40
C MET A 88 -2.21 -5.71 0.85
N ILE A 89 -1.52 -6.19 -0.19
CA ILE A 89 -1.69 -7.56 -0.71
C ILE A 89 -1.45 -8.57 0.42
N PHE A 90 -0.40 -8.40 1.21
CA PHE A 90 -0.13 -9.29 2.34
C PHE A 90 -1.24 -9.24 3.40
N VAL A 91 -1.68 -8.03 3.80
CA VAL A 91 -2.75 -7.87 4.80
C VAL A 91 -4.04 -8.51 4.34
N GLU A 92 -4.38 -8.34 3.07
CA GLU A 92 -5.51 -8.98 2.43
C GLU A 92 -5.41 -10.51 2.52
N LEU A 93 -4.27 -11.09 2.13
CA LEU A 93 -4.07 -12.54 2.20
C LEU A 93 -4.21 -13.06 3.63
N ALA A 94 -3.60 -12.38 4.59
CA ALA A 94 -3.75 -12.70 6.01
C ALA A 94 -5.21 -12.62 6.46
N MET A 95 -5.96 -11.61 5.97
CA MET A 95 -7.36 -11.43 6.31
C MET A 95 -8.28 -12.47 5.67
N VAL A 96 -8.04 -12.88 4.43
CA VAL A 96 -8.78 -13.99 3.79
C VAL A 96 -8.61 -15.26 4.62
N VAL A 97 -7.38 -15.56 5.04
CA VAL A 97 -7.08 -16.73 5.87
C VAL A 97 -7.73 -16.62 7.23
N ALA A 98 -7.54 -15.51 7.95
CA ALA A 98 -8.11 -15.31 9.28
C ALA A 98 -9.64 -15.34 9.25
N SER A 99 -10.25 -14.72 8.23
CA SER A 99 -11.70 -14.62 8.12
C SER A 99 -12.35 -15.92 7.62
N SER A 100 -11.62 -16.85 7.01
CA SER A 100 -12.14 -18.16 6.60
C SER A 100 -12.79 -18.94 7.77
N GLY A 101 -12.27 -18.77 8.99
CA GLY A 101 -12.82 -19.35 10.21
C GLY A 101 -13.92 -18.51 10.88
N ILE A 102 -14.15 -17.28 10.43
CA ILE A 102 -15.05 -16.33 11.08
C ILE A 102 -16.42 -16.33 10.38
N LYS A 103 -17.45 -16.79 11.10
CA LYS A 103 -18.84 -16.69 10.65
C LYS A 103 -19.40 -15.29 10.93
N CYS A 104 -19.64 -14.50 9.89
CA CYS A 104 -20.28 -13.19 10.01
C CYS A 104 -21.82 -13.31 10.00
N ALA A 105 -22.40 -14.02 10.98
CA ALA A 105 -23.84 -14.30 11.03
C ALA A 105 -24.72 -13.09 11.38
N SER A 106 -24.12 -11.96 11.79
CA SER A 106 -24.83 -10.72 12.09
C SER A 106 -24.04 -9.50 11.62
N TRP A 107 -24.73 -8.38 11.38
CA TRP A 107 -24.10 -7.15 10.91
C TRP A 107 -23.10 -6.59 11.94
N GLN A 108 -23.35 -6.77 13.24
CA GLN A 108 -22.41 -6.34 14.29
C GLN A 108 -21.08 -7.10 14.22
N LYS A 109 -21.13 -8.40 13.91
CA LYS A 109 -19.91 -9.21 13.71
C LYS A 109 -19.15 -8.75 12.47
N ALA A 110 -19.85 -8.53 11.35
CA ALA A 110 -19.22 -8.00 10.14
C ALA A 110 -18.56 -6.64 10.38
N LEU A 111 -19.23 -5.74 11.13
CA LEU A 111 -18.67 -4.45 11.52
C LEU A 111 -17.44 -4.59 12.42
N ALA A 112 -17.50 -5.44 13.45
CA ALA A 112 -16.37 -5.65 14.35
C ALA A 112 -15.13 -6.20 13.60
N VAL A 113 -15.35 -7.16 12.68
CA VAL A 113 -14.29 -7.71 11.83
C VAL A 113 -13.73 -6.64 10.88
N THR A 114 -14.58 -5.76 10.34
CA THR A 114 -14.15 -4.61 9.53
C THR A 114 -13.28 -3.65 10.34
N ILE A 115 -13.64 -3.34 11.58
CA ILE A 115 -12.86 -2.46 12.47
C ILE A 115 -11.48 -3.07 12.75
N ILE A 116 -11.43 -4.36 13.09
CA ILE A 116 -10.17 -5.08 13.32
C ILE A 116 -9.29 -5.01 12.07
N TYR A 117 -9.86 -5.27 10.89
CA TYR A 117 -9.16 -5.16 9.63
C TYR A 117 -8.58 -3.76 9.39
N LEU A 118 -9.38 -2.70 9.59
CA LEU A 118 -8.94 -1.31 9.42
C LEU A 118 -7.83 -0.92 10.42
N ILE A 119 -7.86 -1.45 11.64
CA ILE A 119 -6.79 -1.26 12.63
C ILE A 119 -5.51 -1.94 12.15
N SER A 120 -5.59 -3.17 11.64
CA SER A 120 -4.43 -3.89 11.10
C SER A 120 -3.81 -3.16 9.91
N VAL A 121 -4.65 -2.68 8.97
CA VAL A 121 -4.21 -1.85 7.84
C VAL A 121 -3.52 -0.59 8.34
N SER A 122 -4.13 0.12 9.29
CA SER A 122 -3.58 1.37 9.84
C SER A 122 -2.24 1.16 10.53
N ALA A 123 -2.07 0.07 11.28
CA ALA A 123 -0.81 -0.26 11.95
C ALA A 123 0.32 -0.50 10.95
N ILE A 124 0.04 -1.22 9.86
CA ILE A 124 1.02 -1.55 8.82
C ILE A 124 1.38 -0.33 7.97
N LEU A 125 0.39 0.49 7.62
CA LEU A 125 0.63 1.75 6.93
C LEU A 125 1.47 2.71 7.80
N SER A 126 1.20 2.78 9.10
CA SER A 126 1.96 3.60 10.04
C SER A 126 3.40 3.11 10.20
N ALA A 127 3.62 1.80 10.29
CA ALA A 127 4.95 1.21 10.37
C ALA A 127 5.80 1.53 9.13
N ASN A 128 5.17 1.54 7.95
CA ASN A 128 5.83 1.84 6.67
C ASN A 128 5.85 3.34 6.33
N HIS A 129 5.22 4.20 7.14
CA HIS A 129 5.12 5.64 6.87
C HIS A 129 6.50 6.32 6.80
N SER A 130 7.42 5.97 7.69
CA SER A 130 8.78 6.54 7.72
C SER A 130 9.59 6.22 6.45
N TYR A 131 9.35 5.04 5.86
CA TYR A 131 9.97 4.62 4.59
C TYR A 131 9.32 5.33 3.39
N ASN A 132 8.02 5.59 3.47
CA ASN A 132 7.25 6.33 2.46
C ASN A 132 7.59 7.84 2.45
N ALA A 133 7.83 8.43 3.62
CA ALA A 133 8.07 9.87 3.77
C ALA A 133 9.47 10.31 3.30
N THR A 134 10.49 9.45 3.44
CA THR A 134 11.88 9.79 3.12
C THR A 134 12.22 9.64 1.63
N LYS A 135 11.57 8.72 0.90
CA LYS A 135 11.80 8.50 -0.54
C LYS A 135 10.75 9.15 -1.46
N GLY A 136 9.62 9.61 -0.92
CA GLY A 136 8.48 10.18 -1.68
C GLY A 136 8.60 11.65 -2.10
N ALA A 137 9.74 12.30 -1.87
CA ALA A 137 9.97 13.70 -2.23
C ALA A 137 10.42 13.92 -3.68
N VAL A 138 10.67 12.85 -4.44
CA VAL A 138 11.22 12.94 -5.80
C VAL A 138 10.14 13.28 -6.82
N LYS A 139 10.40 14.28 -7.67
CA LYS A 139 9.57 14.64 -8.82
C LYS A 139 9.40 13.43 -9.76
N ARG A 140 8.15 13.08 -10.06
CA ARG A 140 7.83 11.94 -10.93
C ARG A 140 7.60 12.40 -12.37
N ASN A 141 8.12 11.63 -13.33
CA ASN A 141 7.76 11.84 -14.73
C ASN A 141 6.34 11.32 -15.03
N ILE A 142 5.77 11.68 -16.17
CA ILE A 142 4.37 11.34 -16.51
C ILE A 142 4.08 9.83 -16.49
N PHE A 143 5.06 9.03 -16.93
CA PHE A 143 4.93 7.58 -16.95
C PHE A 143 4.92 6.99 -15.54
N ALA A 144 5.83 7.44 -14.68
CA ALA A 144 5.88 7.08 -13.27
C ALA A 144 4.63 7.53 -12.53
N SER A 145 4.11 8.75 -12.77
CA SER A 145 2.83 9.21 -12.22
C SER A 145 1.69 8.27 -12.62
N GLY A 146 1.67 7.80 -13.87
CA GLY A 146 0.71 6.81 -14.35
C GLY A 146 0.78 5.50 -13.57
N ILE A 147 1.96 4.88 -13.49
CA ILE A 147 2.18 3.64 -12.74
C ILE A 147 1.76 3.80 -11.27
N VAL A 148 2.21 4.88 -10.63
CA VAL A 148 1.92 5.16 -9.23
C VAL A 148 0.42 5.35 -8.98
N SER A 149 -0.28 6.03 -9.88
CA SER A 149 -1.73 6.19 -9.78
C SER A 149 -2.48 4.86 -9.84
N VAL A 150 -2.04 3.95 -10.69
CA VAL A 150 -2.59 2.58 -10.78
C VAL A 150 -2.30 1.79 -9.51
N MET A 151 -1.12 1.92 -8.91
CA MET A 151 -0.78 1.25 -7.65
C MET A 151 -1.63 1.75 -6.48
N TYR A 152 -1.89 3.05 -6.39
CA TYR A 152 -2.81 3.61 -5.39
C TYR A 152 -4.25 3.13 -5.62
N ALA A 153 -4.71 3.11 -6.86
CA ALA A 153 -6.03 2.58 -7.22
C ALA A 153 -6.16 1.10 -6.85
N ALA A 154 -5.17 0.27 -7.20
CA ALA A 154 -5.14 -1.15 -6.84
C ALA A 154 -5.20 -1.35 -5.32
N THR A 155 -4.48 -0.52 -4.57
CA THR A 155 -4.52 -0.57 -3.10
C THR A 155 -5.93 -0.29 -2.56
N VAL A 156 -6.61 0.75 -3.05
CA VAL A 156 -7.99 1.04 -2.66
C VAL A 156 -8.93 -0.10 -3.06
N GLY A 157 -8.76 -0.62 -4.28
CA GLY A 157 -9.52 -1.74 -4.79
C GLY A 157 -9.43 -2.98 -3.90
N ILE A 158 -8.21 -3.37 -3.51
CA ILE A 158 -7.92 -4.46 -2.58
C ILE A 158 -8.65 -4.27 -1.24
N ASN A 159 -8.55 -3.07 -0.65
CA ASN A 159 -9.20 -2.80 0.64
C ASN A 159 -10.72 -2.93 0.56
N LEU A 160 -11.33 -2.36 -0.48
CA LEU A 160 -12.77 -2.45 -0.71
C LEU A 160 -13.20 -3.88 -1.04
N PHE A 161 -12.36 -4.65 -1.74
CA PHE A 161 -12.62 -6.05 -2.04
C PHE A 161 -12.69 -6.91 -0.77
N ILE A 162 -11.77 -6.72 0.18
CA ILE A 162 -11.86 -7.39 1.48
C ILE A 162 -13.13 -7.00 2.25
N ILE A 163 -13.40 -5.70 2.35
CA ILE A 163 -14.56 -5.23 3.12
C ILE A 163 -15.84 -5.76 2.49
N LEU A 164 -16.08 -5.47 1.21
CA LEU A 164 -17.34 -5.80 0.55
C LEU A 164 -17.43 -7.28 0.18
N GLY A 165 -16.37 -7.85 -0.39
CA GLY A 165 -16.33 -9.18 -0.98
C GLY A 165 -16.02 -10.32 -0.01
N GLU A 166 -15.26 -10.08 1.06
CA GLU A 166 -14.89 -11.13 2.02
C GLU A 166 -15.63 -11.02 3.35
N ILE A 167 -15.74 -9.82 3.93
CA ILE A 167 -16.36 -9.62 5.25
C ILE A 167 -17.87 -9.48 5.12
N TRP A 168 -18.34 -8.45 4.40
CA TRP A 168 -19.76 -8.13 4.32
C TRP A 168 -20.53 -9.13 3.44
N ALA A 169 -19.93 -9.68 2.39
CA ALA A 169 -20.52 -10.74 1.58
C ALA A 169 -20.94 -11.96 2.44
N LYS A 170 -20.14 -12.35 3.44
CA LYS A 170 -20.48 -13.46 4.36
C LYS A 170 -21.74 -13.17 5.16
N TYR A 171 -21.94 -11.92 5.58
CA TYR A 171 -23.17 -11.51 6.27
C TYR A 171 -24.36 -11.50 5.31
N VAL A 172 -24.23 -10.83 4.15
CA VAL A 172 -25.33 -10.71 3.18
C VAL A 172 -25.78 -12.09 2.70
N LYS A 173 -24.85 -13.01 2.44
CA LYS A 173 -25.15 -14.38 2.02
C LYS A 173 -25.96 -15.17 3.05
N VAL A 174 -25.83 -14.85 4.34
CA VAL A 174 -26.58 -15.51 5.43
C VAL A 174 -27.90 -14.80 5.70
N ALA A 175 -27.91 -13.47 5.62
CA ALA A 175 -29.04 -12.64 6.05
C ALA A 175 -30.06 -12.35 4.93
N ALA A 176 -29.69 -12.51 3.66
CA ALA A 176 -30.52 -12.14 2.52
C ALA A 176 -30.78 -13.32 1.57
N SER A 177 -31.74 -13.14 0.66
CA SER A 177 -32.00 -14.10 -0.40
C SER A 177 -30.85 -14.16 -1.41
N GLU A 178 -30.76 -15.27 -2.16
CA GLU A 178 -29.73 -15.45 -3.18
C GLU A 178 -29.76 -14.33 -4.26
N GLU A 179 -30.95 -13.85 -4.61
CA GLU A 179 -31.11 -12.74 -5.55
C GLU A 179 -30.52 -11.43 -5.02
N VAL A 180 -30.77 -11.12 -3.75
CA VAL A 180 -30.22 -9.92 -3.10
C VAL A 180 -28.69 -10.01 -3.00
N TYR A 181 -28.15 -11.20 -2.71
CA TYR A 181 -26.71 -11.42 -2.71
C TYR A 181 -26.08 -11.19 -4.10
N LYS A 182 -26.70 -11.68 -5.17
CA LYS A 182 -26.22 -11.45 -6.56
C LYS A 182 -26.21 -9.96 -6.93
N ILE A 183 -27.23 -9.21 -6.51
CA ILE A 183 -27.27 -7.76 -6.71
C ILE A 183 -26.16 -7.08 -5.90
N TYR A 184 -26.01 -7.44 -4.63
CA TYR A 184 -24.97 -6.92 -3.76
C TYR A 184 -23.57 -7.14 -4.35
N ASP A 185 -23.28 -8.35 -4.83
CA ASP A 185 -21.98 -8.70 -5.42
C ASP A 185 -21.70 -7.85 -6.67
N LYS A 186 -22.68 -7.74 -7.58
CA LYS A 186 -22.57 -6.92 -8.79
C LYS A 186 -22.38 -5.44 -8.48
N VAL A 187 -23.17 -4.89 -7.56
CA VAL A 187 -23.07 -3.48 -7.14
C VAL A 187 -21.75 -3.23 -6.43
N GLY A 188 -21.30 -4.15 -5.58
CA GLY A 188 -20.01 -4.09 -4.89
C GLY A 188 -18.85 -3.95 -5.88
N LEU A 189 -18.82 -4.77 -6.94
CA LEU A 189 -17.82 -4.67 -8.00
C LEU A 189 -17.84 -3.32 -8.72
N ILE A 190 -19.04 -2.77 -8.99
CA ILE A 190 -19.17 -1.44 -9.60
C ILE A 190 -18.62 -0.35 -8.68
N VAL A 191 -18.94 -0.41 -7.38
CA VAL A 191 -18.43 0.54 -6.38
C VAL A 191 -16.91 0.49 -6.31
N ILE A 192 -16.33 -0.72 -6.30
CA ILE A 192 -14.87 -0.93 -6.32
C ILE A 192 -14.27 -0.31 -7.58
N ALA A 193 -14.83 -0.59 -8.76
CA ALA A 193 -14.31 -0.07 -10.03
C ALA A 193 -14.34 1.46 -10.09
N ILE A 194 -15.43 2.09 -9.64
CA ILE A 194 -15.55 3.55 -9.58
C ILE A 194 -14.53 4.14 -8.60
N ALA A 195 -14.38 3.54 -7.42
CA ALA A 195 -13.39 4.00 -6.43
C ALA A 195 -11.97 3.90 -6.99
N MET A 196 -11.62 2.79 -7.65
CA MET A 196 -10.32 2.61 -8.29
C MET A 196 -10.07 3.65 -9.38
N ALA A 197 -11.02 3.87 -10.28
CA ALA A 197 -10.91 4.87 -11.34
C ALA A 197 -10.75 6.29 -10.76
N GLY A 198 -11.57 6.64 -9.77
CA GLY A 198 -11.48 7.91 -9.06
C GLY A 198 -10.13 8.12 -8.37
N THR A 199 -9.63 7.11 -7.65
CA THR A 199 -8.31 7.16 -7.02
C THR A 199 -7.20 7.32 -8.05
N ALA A 200 -7.22 6.56 -9.16
CA ALA A 200 -6.21 6.70 -10.21
C ALA A 200 -6.18 8.14 -10.77
N ILE A 201 -7.34 8.69 -11.13
CA ILE A 201 -7.44 10.05 -11.66
C ILE A 201 -6.96 11.08 -10.64
N LEU A 202 -7.45 11.01 -9.39
CA LEU A 202 -7.09 11.95 -8.34
C LEU A 202 -5.61 11.89 -7.99
N SER A 203 -5.04 10.69 -7.87
CA SER A 203 -3.61 10.51 -7.61
C SER A 203 -2.76 11.05 -8.75
N PHE A 204 -3.16 10.81 -10.00
CA PHE A 204 -2.44 11.35 -11.16
C PHE A 204 -2.49 12.88 -11.18
N VAL A 205 -3.67 13.48 -11.04
CA VAL A 205 -3.86 14.94 -11.02
C VAL A 205 -3.09 15.58 -9.87
N HIS A 206 -3.14 15.00 -8.67
CA HIS A 206 -2.41 15.49 -7.51
C HIS A 206 -0.89 15.50 -7.75
N ASP A 207 -0.36 14.42 -8.33
CA ASP A 207 1.06 14.31 -8.66
C ASP A 207 1.47 15.34 -9.74
N ARG A 208 0.61 15.56 -10.75
CA ARG A 208 0.83 16.61 -11.77
C ARG A 208 0.84 18.01 -11.17
N LYS A 209 -0.08 18.32 -10.25
CA LYS A 209 -0.13 19.63 -9.57
C LYS A 209 1.12 19.86 -8.72
N LYS A 210 1.49 18.89 -7.88
CA LYS A 210 2.70 18.96 -7.04
C LYS A 210 3.97 19.18 -7.88
N ASN A 211 4.08 18.52 -9.02
CA ASN A 211 5.23 18.68 -9.92
C ASN A 211 5.25 20.04 -10.63
N GLY A 212 4.09 20.67 -10.87
CA GLY A 212 3.98 22.03 -11.40
C GLY A 212 4.39 23.07 -10.37
N ASP A 213 3.88 22.96 -9.15
CA ASP A 213 4.19 23.87 -8.04
C ASP A 213 5.70 23.87 -7.71
N ALA A 214 6.35 22.70 -7.79
CA ALA A 214 7.80 22.57 -7.59
C ALA A 214 8.64 23.32 -8.64
N ILE A 215 8.20 23.37 -9.91
CA ILE A 215 8.91 24.11 -10.97
C ILE A 215 8.85 25.61 -10.72
N VAL A 216 7.71 26.12 -10.26
CA VAL A 216 7.53 27.55 -9.99
C VAL A 216 8.47 28.01 -8.88
N ILE A 217 8.67 27.19 -7.84
CA ILE A 217 9.56 27.51 -6.72
C ILE A 217 11.02 27.55 -7.19
N GLU A 218 11.48 26.53 -7.94
CA GLU A 218 12.86 26.45 -8.44
C GLU A 218 13.21 27.66 -9.32
N VAL A 219 12.32 28.04 -10.24
CA VAL A 219 12.48 29.24 -11.08
C VAL A 219 12.55 30.51 -10.23
N SER A 220 11.71 30.63 -9.19
CA SER A 220 11.73 31.81 -8.32
C SER A 220 13.01 31.91 -7.49
N GLU A 221 13.61 30.79 -7.09
CA GLU A 221 14.87 30.78 -6.34
C GLU A 221 16.05 31.18 -7.24
N GLU A 222 16.11 30.68 -8.48
CA GLU A 222 17.11 31.09 -9.47
C GLU A 222 17.02 32.59 -9.80
N GLU A 223 15.80 33.12 -9.98
CA GLU A 223 15.58 34.55 -10.22
C GLU A 223 16.06 35.41 -9.04
N ILE A 224 15.78 34.97 -7.80
CA ILE A 224 16.24 35.67 -6.59
C ILE A 224 17.77 35.65 -6.47
N GLU A 225 18.42 34.53 -6.81
CA GLU A 225 19.87 34.41 -6.78
C GLU A 225 20.53 35.29 -7.85
N ALA A 226 19.98 35.31 -9.07
CA ALA A 226 20.44 36.19 -10.15
C ALA A 226 20.34 37.69 -9.77
N ILE A 227 19.25 38.10 -9.11
CA ILE A 227 19.07 39.47 -8.62
C ILE A 227 20.12 39.81 -7.54
N LYS A 228 20.42 38.89 -6.62
CA LYS A 228 21.46 39.11 -5.59
C LYS A 228 22.85 39.30 -6.22
N VAL A 229 23.21 38.46 -7.19
CA VAL A 229 24.49 38.58 -7.90
C VAL A 229 24.60 39.91 -8.64
N ALA A 230 23.53 40.34 -9.33
CA ALA A 230 23.50 41.62 -10.04
C ALA A 230 23.64 42.84 -9.11
N ASN A 231 23.04 42.78 -7.92
CA ASN A 231 23.16 43.86 -6.93
C ASN A 231 24.56 43.94 -6.31
N ASN A 232 25.19 42.80 -6.01
CA ASN A 232 26.56 42.78 -5.49
C ASN A 232 27.56 43.37 -6.50
N ILE A 233 27.42 43.02 -7.79
CA ILE A 233 28.26 43.58 -8.86
C ILE A 233 28.09 45.11 -8.97
N LYS A 234 26.87 45.61 -8.73
CA LYS A 234 26.60 47.05 -8.79
C LYS A 234 27.24 47.81 -7.61
N GLU A 235 27.19 47.25 -6.41
CA GLU A 235 27.86 47.83 -5.23
C GLU A 235 29.39 47.85 -5.39
N ASP A 236 29.98 46.79 -5.97
CA ASP A 236 31.43 46.74 -6.23
C ASP A 236 31.87 47.80 -7.26
N VAL A 237 31.06 48.02 -8.30
CA VAL A 237 31.32 49.08 -9.31
C VAL A 237 31.16 50.48 -8.75
N GLU A 238 30.22 50.70 -7.82
CA GLU A 238 30.05 52.00 -7.16
C GLU A 238 31.16 52.32 -6.13
N HIS A 239 31.89 51.30 -5.64
CA HIS A 239 33.03 51.49 -4.73
C HIS A 239 34.38 51.70 -5.43
N GLU A 240 34.50 51.37 -6.72
CA GLU A 240 35.72 51.59 -7.51
C GLU A 240 35.78 52.94 -8.26
N VAL A 241 34.70 53.74 -8.22
CA VAL A 241 34.58 55.06 -8.86
C VAL A 241 34.71 56.19 -7.83
#